data_AF-A0A1W9UE77-F1
#
_entry.id   AF-A0A1W9UE77-F1
#
_cell.length_a   1.000
_cell.length_b   1.000
_cell.length_c   1.000
_cell.angle_alpha   90.00
_cell.angle_beta   90.00
_cell.angle_gamma   90.00
#
_symmetry.space_group_name_H-M   'P 1'
#
loop_
_entity.id
_entity.type
_entity.pdbx_description
1 polymer ?
#
loop_
_entity_poly.entity_id
_entity_poly.type
_entity_poly.pdbx_seq_one_letter_code
_entity_poly.pdbx_strand_id
1 'polypeptide(L)'
;MYITSPHDGATWAHRETVSRRSVLKDWWETRQIIVDQFVLTTTADIPIGAYHLNVSIMTPALTQIVPMYRGDDTSPVDRVTLGNVIVPWQGSLNTVKQANVRLGNGILLRGFDVVDSLPAGDELKVTLYWEAWQPLAEDYVVFVHLMDESGRLIASHDGPPASGRYATSAWLPGDIVQDTHILTLEPDTPGGLYQLKVGMYTWPGLERLPVWNELQEEQPERVIYLQSIVVQ
;
A
#
# COMPACT_ATOMS: atom_id res chain seq x y z
N MET A 1 20.19 4.00 -11.52
CA MET A 1 19.42 3.35 -10.43
C MET A 1 18.07 4.03 -10.31
N TYR A 2 17.00 3.29 -10.04
CA TYR A 2 15.66 3.87 -9.94
C TYR A 2 14.74 3.06 -9.02
N ILE A 3 13.70 3.72 -8.51
CA ILE A 3 12.66 3.15 -7.66
C ILE A 3 11.38 3.06 -8.49
N THR A 4 10.80 1.86 -8.57
CA THR A 4 9.52 1.65 -9.26
C THR A 4 8.48 1.06 -8.34
N SER A 5 7.24 1.47 -8.53
CA SER A 5 6.07 0.83 -7.93
C SER A 5 5.86 -0.56 -8.57
N PRO A 6 5.73 -1.63 -7.78
CA PRO A 6 5.39 -2.94 -8.31
C PRO A 6 3.92 -3.03 -8.77
N HIS A 7 3.06 -2.13 -8.27
CA HIS A 7 1.63 -2.10 -8.58
C HIS A 7 1.34 -1.62 -10.02
N ASP A 8 2.01 -0.55 -10.47
CA ASP A 8 1.72 0.11 -11.76
C ASP A 8 2.97 0.35 -12.63
N GLY A 9 4.16 -0.02 -12.15
CA GLY A 9 5.42 0.18 -12.86
C GLY A 9 5.93 1.63 -12.89
N ALA A 10 5.24 2.58 -12.24
CA ALA A 10 5.63 3.98 -12.24
C ALA A 10 7.00 4.19 -11.58
N THR A 11 7.83 5.07 -12.14
CA THR A 11 9.15 5.43 -11.59
C THR A 11 9.04 6.66 -10.70
N TRP A 12 9.42 6.51 -9.42
CA TRP A 12 9.26 7.55 -8.38
C TRP A 12 10.55 8.27 -8.03
N ALA A 13 11.68 7.64 -8.32
CA ALA A 13 12.98 8.27 -8.24
C ALA A 13 13.88 7.61 -9.27
N HIS A 14 14.69 8.41 -9.96
CA HIS A 14 15.76 7.89 -10.80
C HIS A 14 17.00 8.73 -10.58
N ARG A 15 18.15 8.06 -10.60
CA ARG A 15 19.45 8.71 -10.63
C ARG A 15 20.26 8.09 -11.74
N GLU A 16 20.57 8.93 -12.71
CA GLU A 16 21.56 8.67 -13.74
C GLU A 16 22.87 9.30 -13.26
N THR A 17 23.94 8.52 -13.28
CA THR A 17 25.26 9.05 -12.99
C THR A 17 26.20 8.39 -13.98
N VAL A 18 26.78 9.20 -14.85
CA VAL A 18 28.06 8.85 -15.46
C VAL A 18 29.06 8.97 -14.31
N SER A 19 29.66 7.87 -13.87
CA SER A 19 30.69 7.91 -12.83
C SER A 19 31.91 8.68 -13.35
N ARG A 20 31.84 10.02 -13.34
CA ARG A 20 33.01 10.88 -13.64
C ARG A 20 34.05 10.85 -12.50
N ARG A 21 33.76 10.10 -11.42
CA ARG A 21 34.61 9.72 -10.30
C ARG A 21 34.17 8.27 -10.00
N SER A 22 34.94 7.18 -10.09
CA SER A 22 36.34 7.01 -9.69
C SER A 22 36.93 5.64 -10.11
N VAL A 23 36.90 5.19 -11.37
CA VAL A 23 37.78 4.08 -11.80
C VAL A 23 38.06 4.12 -13.30
N LEU A 24 39.33 4.30 -13.71
CA LEU A 24 39.72 4.20 -15.11
C LEU A 24 39.53 2.75 -15.60
N LYS A 25 39.17 2.56 -16.88
CA LYS A 25 38.97 1.22 -17.49
C LYS A 25 40.16 0.28 -17.26
N ASP A 26 41.36 0.84 -17.15
CA ASP A 26 42.63 0.11 -16.97
C ASP A 26 42.85 -0.41 -15.55
N TRP A 27 41.95 -0.10 -14.61
CA TRP A 27 41.98 -0.56 -13.22
C TRP A 27 40.99 -1.69 -12.95
N TRP A 28 40.34 -2.23 -13.99
CA TRP A 28 39.43 -3.36 -13.89
C TRP A 28 40.22 -4.65 -14.13
N GLU A 29 40.67 -5.29 -13.05
CA GLU A 29 41.27 -6.62 -13.14
C GLU A 29 40.20 -7.71 -13.15
N THR A 30 40.49 -8.83 -13.80
CA THR A 30 39.56 -9.96 -13.87
C THR A 30 39.26 -10.47 -12.45
N ARG A 31 37.97 -10.59 -12.10
CA ARG A 31 37.45 -10.98 -10.76
C ARG A 31 37.61 -9.93 -9.65
N GLN A 32 37.98 -8.70 -9.97
CA GLN A 32 37.97 -7.62 -9.01
C GLN A 32 36.53 -7.19 -8.66
N ILE A 33 36.27 -6.98 -7.37
CA ILE A 33 34.99 -6.44 -6.88
C ILE A 33 35.13 -4.93 -6.75
N ILE A 34 34.22 -4.19 -7.39
CA ILE A 34 34.09 -2.75 -7.24
C ILE A 34 32.82 -2.46 -6.44
N VAL A 35 32.96 -1.65 -5.40
CA VAL A 35 31.84 -1.23 -4.55
C VAL A 35 31.48 0.20 -4.90
N ASP A 36 30.29 0.40 -5.45
CA ASP A 36 29.70 1.72 -5.63
C ASP A 36 28.62 1.97 -4.58
N GLN A 37 28.57 3.21 -4.09
CA GLN A 37 27.55 3.67 -3.15
C GLN A 37 26.69 4.74 -3.83
N PHE A 38 25.36 4.53 -3.78
CA PHE A 38 24.39 5.46 -4.33
C PHE A 38 23.49 5.97 -3.21
N VAL A 39 23.34 7.30 -3.16
CA VAL A 39 22.27 7.93 -2.40
C VAL A 39 21.16 8.25 -3.39
N LEU A 40 19.99 7.65 -3.18
CA LEU A 40 18.76 8.05 -3.84
C LEU A 40 18.04 9.03 -2.93
N THR A 41 17.76 10.22 -3.43
CA THR A 41 16.89 11.17 -2.76
C THR A 41 15.53 11.06 -3.42
N THR A 42 14.51 10.72 -2.64
CA THR A 42 13.12 10.73 -3.10
C THR A 42 12.69 12.18 -3.23
N THR A 43 12.36 12.63 -4.44
CA THR A 43 12.06 14.04 -4.73
C THR A 43 10.58 14.40 -4.59
N ALA A 44 9.72 13.43 -4.30
CA ALA A 44 8.29 13.60 -4.10
C ALA A 44 7.85 12.97 -2.77
N ASP A 45 6.67 13.35 -2.29
CA ASP A 45 5.92 12.60 -1.28
C ASP A 45 5.50 11.26 -1.89
N ILE A 46 6.43 10.31 -1.98
CA ILE A 46 6.15 8.96 -2.46
C ILE A 46 5.05 8.39 -1.55
N PRO A 47 3.93 7.89 -2.09
CA PRO A 47 2.91 7.27 -1.29
C PRO A 47 3.48 6.14 -0.42
N ILE A 48 2.80 5.82 0.68
CA ILE A 48 3.14 4.63 1.44
C ILE A 48 3.09 3.40 0.52
N GLY A 49 4.08 2.52 0.63
CA GLY A 49 4.18 1.34 -0.22
C GLY A 49 5.47 0.56 -0.07
N ALA A 50 5.48 -0.64 -0.64
CA ALA A 50 6.68 -1.41 -0.89
C ALA A 50 7.11 -1.21 -2.35
N TYR A 51 8.31 -0.69 -2.57
CA TYR A 51 8.82 -0.33 -3.89
C TYR A 51 10.03 -1.17 -4.29
N HIS A 52 10.19 -1.46 -5.58
CA HIS A 52 11.37 -2.16 -6.08
C HIS A 52 12.52 -1.18 -6.30
N LEU A 53 13.67 -1.46 -5.68
CA LEU A 53 14.93 -0.81 -6.00
C LEU A 53 15.61 -1.54 -7.15
N ASN A 54 15.74 -0.87 -8.28
CA ASN A 54 16.27 -1.45 -9.50
C ASN A 54 17.57 -0.79 -9.95
N VAL A 55 18.46 -1.62 -10.50
CA VAL A 55 19.70 -1.21 -11.14
C VAL A 55 19.73 -1.73 -12.57
N SER A 56 20.14 -0.84 -13.47
CA SER A 56 20.51 -1.14 -14.85
C SER A 56 21.85 -0.46 -15.11
N ILE A 57 22.73 -1.10 -15.88
CA ILE A 57 23.98 -0.50 -16.35
C ILE A 57 23.72 0.03 -17.76
N MET A 58 24.19 1.24 -18.06
CA MET A 58 24.05 1.84 -19.38
C MET A 58 25.41 2.18 -19.97
N THR A 59 25.49 2.26 -21.29
CA THR A 59 26.68 2.78 -21.98
C THR A 59 26.99 4.20 -21.51
N PRO A 60 28.25 4.69 -21.63
CA PRO A 60 28.60 6.04 -21.20
C PRO A 60 27.79 7.16 -21.87
N ALA A 61 27.27 6.90 -23.07
CA ALA A 61 26.40 7.82 -23.80
C ALA A 61 24.93 7.76 -23.33
N LEU A 62 24.59 6.88 -22.39
CA LEU A 62 23.24 6.60 -21.87
C LEU A 62 22.24 6.19 -22.96
N THR A 63 22.73 5.60 -24.05
CA THR A 63 21.91 5.25 -25.22
C THR A 63 21.45 3.79 -25.23
N GLN A 64 22.13 2.92 -24.48
CA GLN A 64 21.86 1.49 -24.49
C GLN A 64 22.08 0.89 -23.09
N ILE A 65 21.21 -0.02 -22.68
CA ILE A 65 21.40 -0.85 -21.49
C ILE A 65 22.44 -1.93 -21.79
N VAL A 66 23.43 -2.05 -20.92
CA VAL A 66 24.43 -3.11 -20.98
C VAL A 66 23.82 -4.39 -20.37
N PRO A 67 23.82 -5.52 -21.10
CA PRO A 67 23.28 -6.77 -20.58
C PRO A 67 24.05 -7.23 -19.36
N MET A 68 23.34 -7.57 -18.30
CA MET A 68 23.88 -8.14 -17.06
C MET A 68 23.54 -9.62 -17.00
N TYR A 69 24.33 -10.40 -16.27
CA TYR A 69 24.16 -11.86 -16.16
C TYR A 69 24.13 -12.26 -14.69
N ARG A 70 23.28 -13.22 -14.33
CA ARG A 70 23.17 -13.72 -12.95
C ARG A 70 24.03 -14.96 -12.77
N GLY A 71 25.15 -14.84 -12.05
CA GLY A 71 26.00 -15.99 -11.75
C GLY A 71 26.51 -16.66 -13.03
N ASP A 72 26.20 -17.94 -13.20
CA ASP A 72 26.52 -18.76 -14.37
C ASP A 72 25.41 -18.79 -15.45
N ASP A 73 24.28 -18.12 -15.21
CA ASP A 73 23.22 -17.97 -16.20
C ASP A 73 23.67 -17.05 -17.34
N THR A 74 23.69 -17.61 -18.56
CA THR A 74 24.07 -16.90 -19.78
C THR A 74 22.92 -16.11 -20.40
N SER A 75 21.73 -16.14 -19.81
CA SER A 75 20.58 -15.35 -20.21
C SER A 75 20.76 -13.89 -19.74
N PRO A 76 20.83 -12.91 -20.64
CA PRO A 76 21.02 -11.52 -20.25
C PRO A 76 19.77 -10.95 -19.58
N VAL A 77 19.99 -10.07 -18.60
CA VAL A 77 18.95 -9.23 -17.98
C VAL A 77 19.31 -7.76 -18.13
N ASP A 78 18.32 -6.96 -18.48
CA ASP A 78 18.46 -5.50 -18.62
C ASP A 78 18.35 -4.76 -17.27
N ARG A 79 17.90 -5.47 -16.24
CA ARG A 79 17.64 -4.94 -14.90
C ARG A 79 17.83 -5.99 -13.82
N VAL A 80 18.40 -5.55 -12.70
CA VAL A 80 18.47 -6.31 -11.45
C VAL A 80 17.67 -5.56 -10.39
N THR A 81 16.70 -6.24 -9.77
CA THR A 81 16.04 -5.77 -8.56
C THR A 81 16.92 -6.14 -7.36
N LEU A 82 17.38 -5.13 -6.62
CA LEU A 82 18.22 -5.33 -5.43
C LEU A 82 17.40 -5.73 -4.20
N GLY A 83 16.14 -5.31 -4.15
CA GLY A 83 15.23 -5.60 -3.06
C GLY A 83 14.07 -4.59 -3.00
N ASN A 84 13.33 -4.67 -1.89
CA ASN A 84 12.22 -3.78 -1.60
C ASN A 84 12.68 -2.62 -0.72
N VAL A 85 12.12 -1.44 -0.96
CA VAL A 85 12.22 -0.26 -0.10
C VAL A 85 10.81 0.05 0.40
N ILE A 86 10.63 0.01 1.71
CA ILE A 86 9.38 0.44 2.33
C ILE A 86 9.41 1.96 2.47
N VAL A 87 8.41 2.62 1.92
CA VAL A 87 8.12 4.02 2.20
C VAL A 87 7.05 4.03 3.29
N PRO A 88 7.40 4.37 4.54
CA PRO A 88 6.45 4.33 5.64
C PRO A 88 5.53 5.56 5.63
N TRP A 89 4.38 5.44 6.27
CA TRP A 89 3.55 6.60 6.57
C TRP A 89 4.24 7.49 7.61
N GLN A 90 4.24 8.81 7.36
CA GLN A 90 4.90 9.80 8.23
C GLN A 90 3.92 10.71 8.98
N GLY A 91 2.62 10.40 8.94
CA GLY A 91 1.59 11.18 9.62
C GLY A 91 1.49 10.90 11.12
N SER A 92 0.47 11.46 11.75
CA SER A 92 0.17 11.29 13.17
C SER A 92 -1.23 10.75 13.37
N LEU A 93 -1.39 9.76 14.26
CA LEU A 93 -2.70 9.20 14.61
C LEU A 93 -3.49 10.09 15.58
N ASN A 94 -2.87 11.12 16.16
CA ASN A 94 -3.54 11.94 17.19
C ASN A 94 -4.71 12.77 16.65
N THR A 95 -4.79 12.95 15.34
CA THR A 95 -5.83 13.74 14.67
C THR A 95 -6.90 12.88 14.00
N VAL A 96 -6.77 11.55 14.01
CA VAL A 96 -7.73 10.64 13.35
C VAL A 96 -8.77 10.13 14.35
N LYS A 97 -9.98 9.81 13.87
CA LYS A 97 -11.02 9.16 14.69
C LYS A 97 -10.50 7.77 15.11
N GLN A 98 -10.34 7.53 16.40
CA GLN A 98 -9.77 6.28 16.91
C GLN A 98 -10.79 5.15 16.80
N ALA A 99 -10.32 3.96 16.44
CA ALA A 99 -11.12 2.74 16.41
C ALA A 99 -10.53 1.64 17.31
N ASN A 100 -9.22 1.39 17.22
CA ASN A 100 -8.47 0.37 17.98
C ASN A 100 -9.13 -1.02 17.98
N VAL A 101 -9.58 -1.49 16.81
CA VAL A 101 -10.30 -2.76 16.64
C VAL A 101 -9.40 -3.83 16.02
N ARG A 102 -9.35 -5.04 16.60
CA ARG A 102 -8.50 -6.14 16.13
C ARG A 102 -9.20 -6.99 15.08
N LEU A 103 -8.45 -7.44 14.08
CA LEU A 103 -8.90 -8.33 13.02
C LEU A 103 -7.91 -9.47 12.79
N GLY A 104 -8.44 -10.68 12.62
CA GLY A 104 -7.64 -11.90 12.50
C GLY A 104 -6.60 -12.01 13.63
N ASN A 105 -5.49 -12.67 13.33
CA ASN A 105 -4.42 -12.82 14.31
C ASN A 105 -3.39 -11.69 14.26
N GLY A 106 -3.57 -10.65 13.44
CA GLY A 106 -2.43 -9.88 12.96
C GLY A 106 -2.63 -8.39 12.73
N ILE A 107 -3.87 -7.91 12.78
CA ILE A 107 -4.21 -6.61 12.22
C ILE A 107 -5.00 -5.79 13.24
N LEU A 108 -4.68 -4.51 13.32
CA LEU A 108 -5.37 -3.54 14.16
C LEU A 108 -5.82 -2.37 13.29
N LEU A 109 -7.12 -2.07 13.27
CA LEU A 109 -7.59 -0.79 12.77
C LEU A 109 -7.35 0.26 13.85
N ARG A 110 -6.33 1.10 13.68
CA ARG A 110 -5.99 2.15 14.65
C ARG A 110 -7.01 3.27 14.62
N GLY A 111 -7.42 3.69 13.43
CA GLY A 111 -8.39 4.75 13.26
C GLY A 111 -8.78 4.95 11.81
N PHE A 112 -9.56 6.00 11.59
CA PHE A 112 -10.09 6.35 10.29
C PHE A 112 -10.36 7.85 10.17
N ASP A 113 -10.50 8.32 8.93
CA ASP A 113 -10.96 9.65 8.57
C ASP A 113 -12.03 9.56 7.49
N VAL A 114 -13.15 10.23 7.73
CA VAL A 114 -14.32 10.28 6.85
C VAL A 114 -15.18 11.47 7.26
N VAL A 115 -15.80 12.13 6.27
CA VAL A 115 -16.78 13.20 6.48
C VAL A 115 -18.05 12.66 7.15
N ASP A 116 -18.76 13.49 7.90
CA ASP A 116 -20.00 13.08 8.57
C ASP A 116 -21.23 13.17 7.65
N SER A 117 -21.13 13.94 6.55
CA SER A 117 -22.20 14.10 5.59
C SER A 117 -21.69 14.45 4.19
N LEU A 118 -22.46 14.08 3.17
CA LEU A 118 -22.22 14.45 1.77
C LEU A 118 -23.54 14.51 0.97
N PRO A 119 -23.61 15.25 -0.15
CA PRO A 119 -24.71 15.16 -1.10
C PRO A 119 -24.82 13.79 -1.79
N ALA A 120 -26.02 13.42 -2.23
CA ALA A 120 -26.16 12.34 -3.21
C ALA A 120 -25.39 12.65 -4.51
N GLY A 121 -24.84 11.63 -5.16
CA GLY A 121 -24.03 11.78 -6.38
C GLY A 121 -22.54 12.08 -6.14
N ASP A 122 -22.14 12.41 -4.92
CA ASP A 122 -20.75 12.69 -4.57
C ASP A 122 -19.96 11.42 -4.19
N GLU A 123 -18.65 11.56 -4.09
CA GLU A 123 -17.75 10.50 -3.66
C GLU A 123 -17.46 10.57 -2.15
N LEU A 124 -17.78 9.49 -1.44
CA LEU A 124 -17.39 9.30 -0.05
C LEU A 124 -15.97 8.73 0.02
N LYS A 125 -15.00 9.57 0.38
CA LYS A 125 -13.62 9.16 0.64
C LYS A 125 -13.47 8.68 2.09
N VAL A 126 -13.10 7.42 2.26
CA VAL A 126 -12.83 6.77 3.55
C VAL A 126 -11.35 6.46 3.64
N THR A 127 -10.66 7.02 4.63
CA THR A 127 -9.25 6.70 4.91
C THR A 127 -9.17 5.84 6.17
N LEU A 128 -8.51 4.70 6.09
CA LEU A 128 -8.31 3.73 7.16
C LEU A 128 -6.82 3.69 7.51
N TYR A 129 -6.52 3.51 8.80
CA TYR A 129 -5.16 3.41 9.31
C TYR A 129 -4.98 2.06 9.97
N TRP A 130 -4.36 1.15 9.24
CA TRP A 130 -4.10 -0.21 9.69
C TRP A 130 -2.74 -0.33 10.34
N GLU A 131 -2.60 -1.25 11.28
CA GLU A 131 -1.30 -1.66 11.83
C GLU A 131 -1.20 -3.18 11.83
N ALA A 132 -0.05 -3.70 11.38
CA ALA A 132 0.35 -5.07 11.69
C ALA A 132 1.01 -5.10 13.07
N TRP A 133 0.51 -5.89 14.02
CA TRP A 133 1.22 -6.15 15.29
C TRP A 133 2.11 -7.41 15.26
N GLN A 134 1.98 -8.24 14.22
CA GLN A 134 2.81 -9.39 13.93
C GLN A 134 2.88 -9.64 12.40
N PRO A 135 3.84 -10.43 11.89
CA PRO A 135 3.90 -10.75 10.46
C PRO A 135 2.63 -11.43 9.96
N LEU A 136 2.21 -11.08 8.75
CA LEU A 136 1.03 -11.65 8.07
C LEU A 136 1.50 -12.60 6.97
N ALA A 137 0.88 -13.77 6.88
CA ALA A 137 1.27 -14.78 5.89
C ALA A 137 0.50 -14.66 4.56
N GLU A 138 -0.60 -13.91 4.55
CA GLU A 138 -1.56 -13.84 3.45
C GLU A 138 -1.86 -12.40 3.06
N ASP A 139 -2.28 -12.24 1.80
CA ASP A 139 -2.79 -10.99 1.27
C ASP A 139 -4.31 -10.90 1.46
N TYR A 140 -4.75 -9.85 2.16
CA TYR A 140 -6.17 -9.60 2.43
C TYR A 140 -6.74 -8.50 1.55
N VAL A 141 -8.04 -8.57 1.32
CA VAL A 141 -8.83 -7.53 0.66
C VAL A 141 -9.63 -6.79 1.72
N VAL A 142 -9.56 -5.46 1.71
CA VAL A 142 -10.40 -4.59 2.54
C VAL A 142 -11.71 -4.36 1.82
N PHE A 143 -12.81 -4.45 2.56
CA PHE A 143 -14.11 -3.98 2.10
C PHE A 143 -14.55 -2.77 2.92
N VAL A 144 -15.20 -1.83 2.24
CA VAL A 144 -15.83 -0.65 2.84
C VAL A 144 -17.23 -0.55 2.26
N HIS A 145 -18.24 -0.70 3.10
CA HIS A 145 -19.65 -0.79 2.71
C HIS A 145 -20.47 0.30 3.40
N LEU A 146 -21.28 1.00 2.62
CA LEU A 146 -22.29 1.94 3.09
C LEU A 146 -23.66 1.28 2.99
N MET A 147 -24.37 1.18 4.13
CA MET A 147 -25.64 0.45 4.24
C MET A 147 -26.78 1.40 4.63
N ASP A 148 -27.99 1.18 4.14
CA ASP A 148 -29.17 1.88 4.66
C ASP A 148 -29.70 1.25 5.96
N GLU A 149 -30.70 1.89 6.59
CA GLU A 149 -31.33 1.41 7.83
C GLU A 149 -31.97 0.03 7.71
N SER A 150 -32.33 -0.40 6.50
CA SER A 150 -32.89 -1.74 6.24
C SER A 150 -31.80 -2.82 6.10
N GLY A 151 -30.53 -2.43 6.15
CA GLY A 151 -29.39 -3.32 5.94
C GLY A 151 -29.10 -3.58 4.45
N ARG A 152 -29.62 -2.76 3.53
CA ARG A 152 -29.31 -2.86 2.10
C ARG A 152 -28.02 -2.12 1.78
N LEU A 153 -27.19 -2.72 0.94
CA LEU A 153 -25.95 -2.11 0.45
C LEU A 153 -26.28 -0.99 -0.54
N ILE A 154 -25.67 0.18 -0.34
CA ILE A 154 -25.92 1.40 -1.11
C ILE A 154 -24.71 1.74 -1.97
N ALA A 155 -23.53 1.71 -1.36
CA ALA A 155 -22.26 1.85 -2.06
C ALA A 155 -21.21 0.96 -1.39
N SER A 156 -20.24 0.49 -2.17
CA SER A 156 -19.17 -0.35 -1.67
C SER A 156 -17.88 -0.10 -2.43
N HIS A 157 -16.77 -0.34 -1.75
CA HIS A 157 -15.49 -0.52 -2.39
C HIS A 157 -14.74 -1.69 -1.73
N ASP A 158 -14.28 -2.62 -2.56
CA ASP A 158 -13.45 -3.76 -2.15
C ASP A 158 -12.11 -3.68 -2.89
N GLY A 159 -10.99 -3.77 -2.16
CA GLY A 159 -9.67 -3.74 -2.78
C GLY A 159 -8.52 -4.02 -1.81
N PRO A 160 -7.32 -4.33 -2.33
CA PRO A 160 -6.15 -4.50 -1.50
C PRO A 160 -5.78 -3.17 -0.81
N PRO A 161 -5.24 -3.22 0.42
CA PRO A 161 -4.78 -2.02 1.11
C PRO A 161 -3.76 -1.20 0.32
N ALA A 162 -3.74 0.10 0.56
CA ALA A 162 -2.85 1.06 -0.10
C ALA A 162 -2.94 0.98 -1.64
N SER A 163 -4.14 0.65 -2.15
CA SER A 163 -4.38 0.40 -3.57
C SER A 163 -3.43 -0.66 -4.15
N GLY A 164 -3.06 -1.69 -3.37
CA GLY A 164 -2.17 -2.76 -3.82
C GLY A 164 -0.68 -2.40 -3.87
N ARG A 165 -0.28 -1.17 -3.51
CA ARG A 165 1.15 -0.79 -3.39
C ARG A 165 1.83 -1.42 -2.17
N TYR A 166 1.04 -1.88 -1.20
CA TYR A 166 1.58 -2.54 -0.02
C TYR A 166 0.72 -3.75 0.39
N ALA A 167 1.03 -4.89 -0.20
CA ALA A 167 0.38 -6.17 0.12
C ALA A 167 0.53 -6.51 1.61
N THR A 168 -0.51 -7.07 2.24
CA THR A 168 -0.52 -7.30 3.69
C THR A 168 0.54 -8.30 4.13
N SER A 169 0.88 -9.29 3.29
CA SER A 169 1.99 -10.22 3.56
C SER A 169 3.37 -9.56 3.66
N ALA A 170 3.51 -8.32 3.16
CA ALA A 170 4.73 -7.54 3.23
C ALA A 170 4.75 -6.53 4.40
N TRP A 171 3.68 -6.42 5.17
CA TRP A 171 3.62 -5.54 6.34
C TRP A 171 4.55 -6.06 7.43
N LEU A 172 5.34 -5.16 8.01
CA LEU A 172 6.17 -5.44 9.17
C LEU A 172 5.43 -5.07 10.46
N PRO A 173 5.72 -5.75 11.58
CA PRO A 173 5.16 -5.36 12.87
C PRO A 173 5.46 -3.89 13.22
N GLY A 174 4.43 -3.12 13.55
CA GLY A 174 4.46 -1.70 13.84
C GLY A 174 4.25 -0.78 12.63
N ASP A 175 4.18 -1.31 11.40
CA ASP A 175 3.88 -0.50 10.23
C ASP A 175 2.47 0.07 10.31
N ILE A 176 2.34 1.38 10.12
CA ILE A 176 1.04 2.02 9.93
C ILE A 176 0.78 2.18 8.44
N VAL A 177 -0.29 1.57 7.96
CA VAL A 177 -0.71 1.60 6.56
C VAL A 177 -1.92 2.52 6.39
N GLN A 178 -1.67 3.70 5.83
CA GLN A 178 -2.73 4.60 5.38
C GLN A 178 -3.34 4.05 4.08
N ASP A 179 -4.64 3.79 4.13
CA ASP A 179 -5.38 3.12 3.09
C ASP A 179 -6.62 3.94 2.75
N THR A 180 -6.89 4.18 1.47
CA THR A 180 -8.01 5.04 1.05
C THR A 180 -8.90 4.30 0.08
N HIS A 181 -10.19 4.29 0.42
CA HIS A 181 -11.27 3.74 -0.38
C HIS A 181 -12.25 4.85 -0.76
N ILE A 182 -12.72 4.81 -2.00
CA ILE A 182 -13.67 5.79 -2.54
C ILE A 182 -14.95 5.04 -2.89
N LEU A 183 -16.06 5.48 -2.28
CA LEU A 183 -17.39 4.97 -2.56
C LEU A 183 -18.14 6.03 -3.36
N THR A 184 -18.53 5.72 -4.58
CA THR A 184 -19.36 6.60 -5.41
C THR A 184 -20.82 6.39 -5.04
N LEU A 185 -21.51 7.45 -4.61
CA LEU A 185 -22.95 7.41 -4.38
C LEU A 185 -23.68 7.76 -5.67
N GLU A 186 -24.79 7.06 -5.94
CA GLU A 186 -25.62 7.41 -7.09
C GLU A 186 -26.34 8.75 -6.86
N PRO A 187 -26.56 9.58 -7.89
CA PRO A 187 -27.25 10.86 -7.76
C PRO A 187 -28.69 10.76 -7.23
N ASP A 188 -29.32 9.59 -7.32
CA ASP A 188 -30.67 9.32 -6.83
C ASP A 188 -30.68 8.61 -5.46
N THR A 189 -29.51 8.50 -4.80
CA THR A 189 -29.42 7.99 -3.43
C THR A 189 -30.32 8.82 -2.52
N PRO A 190 -31.31 8.21 -1.83
CA PRO A 190 -32.20 8.96 -0.96
C PRO A 190 -31.42 9.71 0.14
N GLY A 191 -31.90 10.91 0.50
CA GLY A 191 -31.40 11.57 1.71
C GLY A 191 -31.74 10.76 2.95
N GLY A 192 -30.80 10.66 3.89
CA GLY A 192 -30.99 9.83 5.08
C GLY A 192 -29.71 9.49 5.82
N LEU A 193 -29.85 8.62 6.83
CA LEU A 193 -28.74 8.12 7.63
C LEU A 193 -28.30 6.74 7.12
N TYR A 194 -27.00 6.59 6.89
CA TYR A 194 -26.40 5.38 6.34
C TYR A 194 -25.28 4.89 7.25
N GLN A 195 -25.16 3.58 7.45
CA GLN A 195 -24.15 2.99 8.31
C GLN A 195 -22.91 2.60 7.51
N LEU A 196 -21.74 3.13 7.88
CA LEU A 196 -20.45 2.75 7.30
C LEU A 196 -19.85 1.57 8.07
N LYS A 197 -19.54 0.49 7.36
CA LYS A 197 -18.87 -0.69 7.92
C LYS A 197 -17.66 -1.11 7.09
N VAL A 198 -16.67 -1.67 7.75
CA VAL A 198 -15.43 -2.13 7.12
C VAL A 198 -14.99 -3.49 7.65
N GLY A 199 -14.07 -4.13 6.94
CA GLY A 199 -13.38 -5.32 7.41
C GLY A 199 -12.44 -5.87 6.35
N MET A 200 -11.95 -7.07 6.57
CA MET A 200 -11.03 -7.76 5.66
C MET A 200 -11.49 -9.18 5.37
N TYR A 201 -11.14 -9.70 4.21
CA TYR A 201 -11.34 -11.10 3.85
C TYR A 201 -10.16 -11.67 3.03
N THR A 202 -10.10 -12.99 2.96
CA THR A 202 -9.10 -13.73 2.15
C THR A 202 -9.51 -13.80 0.68
N TRP A 203 -8.57 -13.64 -0.25
CA TRP A 203 -8.83 -13.90 -1.68
C TRP A 203 -8.01 -15.10 -2.16
N PRO A 204 -8.60 -16.07 -2.88
CA PRO A 204 -9.97 -16.11 -3.41
C PRO A 204 -11.02 -16.75 -2.47
N GLY A 205 -10.67 -17.06 -1.22
CA GLY A 205 -11.53 -17.81 -0.30
C GLY A 205 -12.79 -17.06 0.18
N LEU A 206 -12.80 -15.73 0.09
CA LEU A 206 -13.85 -14.81 0.53
C LEU A 206 -14.22 -14.95 2.02
N GLU A 207 -13.34 -15.52 2.83
CA GLU A 207 -13.58 -15.66 4.27
C GLU A 207 -13.25 -14.36 4.99
N ARG A 208 -14.23 -13.77 5.67
CA ARG A 208 -14.02 -12.59 6.51
C ARG A 208 -13.17 -12.93 7.73
N LEU A 209 -12.22 -12.06 8.03
CA LEU A 209 -11.40 -12.18 9.24
C LEU A 209 -12.24 -11.90 10.48
N PRO A 210 -12.13 -12.72 11.55
CA PRO A 210 -12.79 -12.43 12.81
C PRO A 210 -12.38 -11.04 13.33
N VAL A 211 -13.31 -10.35 13.98
CA VAL A 211 -13.15 -8.98 14.48
C VAL A 211 -13.43 -8.97 15.96
N TRP A 212 -12.60 -8.33 16.77
CA TRP A 212 -12.81 -8.21 18.22
C TRP A 212 -12.85 -6.75 18.67
N ASN A 213 -13.83 -6.41 19.49
CA ASN A 213 -13.90 -5.11 20.16
C ASN A 213 -12.85 -5.00 21.29
N GLU A 214 -12.78 -3.83 21.93
CA GLU A 214 -11.86 -3.58 23.05
C GLU A 214 -12.08 -4.51 24.26
N LEU A 215 -13.28 -5.08 24.39
CA LEU A 215 -13.65 -6.06 25.42
C LEU A 215 -13.31 -7.51 25.03
N GLN A 216 -12.64 -7.72 23.89
CA GLN A 216 -12.28 -9.03 23.32
C GLN A 216 -13.47 -9.90 22.92
N GLU A 217 -14.62 -9.30 22.62
CA GLU A 217 -15.79 -9.99 22.12
C GLU A 217 -15.77 -10.00 20.59
N GLU A 218 -15.95 -11.19 20.00
CA GLU A 218 -16.05 -11.31 18.54
C GLU A 218 -17.30 -10.59 18.04
N GLN A 219 -17.13 -9.74 17.02
CA GLN A 219 -18.20 -8.94 16.45
C GLN A 219 -19.05 -9.78 15.47
N PRO A 220 -20.38 -9.58 15.46
CA PRO A 220 -21.26 -10.25 14.52
C PRO A 220 -20.89 -9.88 13.08
N GLU A 221 -21.15 -10.80 12.14
CA GLU A 221 -20.82 -10.67 10.72
C GLU A 221 -19.33 -10.43 10.39
N ARG A 222 -18.46 -10.42 11.42
CA ARG A 222 -17.03 -10.12 11.30
C ARG A 222 -16.77 -8.77 10.60
N VAL A 223 -17.51 -7.74 11.05
CA VAL A 223 -17.41 -6.37 10.54
C VAL A 223 -17.10 -5.37 11.65
N ILE A 224 -16.55 -4.23 11.26
CA ILE A 224 -16.32 -3.07 12.11
C ILE A 224 -17.30 -1.98 11.69
N TYR A 225 -18.14 -1.53 12.62
CA TYR A 225 -19.00 -0.37 12.42
C TYR A 225 -18.21 0.89 12.75
N LEU A 226 -18.01 1.78 11.78
CA LEU A 226 -17.22 3.00 11.97
C LEU A 226 -18.07 4.15 12.51
N GLN A 227 -19.00 4.62 11.68
CA GLN A 227 -19.94 5.68 12.02
C GLN A 227 -21.12 5.68 11.05
N SER A 228 -22.13 6.48 11.37
CA SER A 228 -23.16 6.81 10.40
C SER A 228 -22.75 8.03 9.55
N ILE A 229 -23.24 8.07 8.32
CA ILE A 229 -23.02 9.12 7.32
C ILE A 229 -24.38 9.67 6.91
N VAL A 230 -24.51 10.99 6.89
CA VAL A 230 -25.74 11.66 6.44
C VAL A 230 -25.63 11.96 4.94
N VAL A 231 -26.53 11.40 4.14
CA VAL A 231 -26.68 11.79 2.73
C VAL A 231 -27.74 12.90 2.66
N GLN A 232 -27.38 14.01 1.99
CA GLN A 232 -28.21 15.22 1.86
C GLN A 232 -29.08 15.21 0.61
#